data_AF-A0A355ICD3-F1
#
_entry.id   AF-A0A355ICD3-F1
#
_cell.length_a   1.000
_cell.length_b   1.000
_cell.length_c   1.000
_cell.angle_alpha   90.00
_cell.angle_beta   90.00
_cell.angle_gamma   90.00
#
_symmetry.space_group_name_H-M   'P 1'
#
loop_
_entity.id
_entity.type
_entity.pdbx_description
1 polymer ?
#
loop_
_entity_poly.entity_id
_entity_poly.type
_entity_poly.pdbx_seq_one_letter_code
_entity_poly.pdbx_strand_id
1 'polypeptide(L)'
;MKKNSFWKGEFRVRYAQKLRLSLTMLLLLISATIIAGAANESYNEHSSDDYYIIHDESGNVLSMMSLLVSAGDYLITEDNRGYTITGVEGFKAKARFDQIVDLDGAATLGVPGVPRVSERGPGLVAVPGSAPESLPAQTSQSVGPIVTYCTHSGESYEPTSGTDNKKYGDIFEVQDALANALKKKGFEVVASKDNFNPHDADAYMRSRRTAAQLLQKRPVVMIDIHRDGIPNASYYRREVSGQQVAATRLVVGRQNANRGVNFEFAKQIKAAADKLHPGLVR
;
A
#
# COMPACT_ATOMS: atom_id res chain seq x y z
N MET A 1 -64.76 18.53 43.86
CA MET A 1 -64.46 18.23 42.44
C MET A 1 -63.00 18.55 42.13
N LYS A 2 -62.12 17.55 42.01
CA LYS A 2 -60.78 17.68 41.39
C LYS A 2 -60.69 16.58 40.32
N LYS A 3 -60.60 16.96 39.04
CA LYS A 3 -60.52 16.05 37.90
C LYS A 3 -59.07 15.58 37.71
N ASN A 4 -58.91 14.27 37.57
CA ASN A 4 -57.65 13.57 37.38
C ASN A 4 -56.95 13.96 36.07
N SER A 5 -55.73 14.49 36.19
CA SER A 5 -54.80 14.81 35.10
C SER A 5 -53.60 13.85 35.10
N PHE A 6 -53.87 12.53 35.07
CA PHE A 6 -52.78 11.53 35.12
C PHE A 6 -52.55 10.80 33.78
N TRP A 7 -53.49 10.87 32.82
CA TRP A 7 -53.49 10.05 31.60
C TRP A 7 -52.88 10.69 30.33
N LYS A 8 -52.39 11.94 30.39
CA LYS A 8 -51.83 12.64 29.19
C LYS A 8 -50.30 12.61 29.09
N GLY A 9 -49.59 12.30 30.19
CA GLY A 9 -48.13 12.31 30.23
C GLY A 9 -47.50 11.09 29.56
N GLU A 10 -47.97 9.88 29.88
CA GLU A 10 -47.37 8.63 29.41
C GLU A 10 -47.51 8.42 27.89
N PHE A 11 -48.62 8.86 27.30
CA PHE A 11 -48.85 8.72 25.86
C PHE A 11 -47.86 9.56 25.03
N ARG A 12 -47.55 10.77 25.49
CA ARG A 12 -46.59 11.67 24.82
C ARG A 12 -45.16 11.19 24.93
N VAL A 13 -44.77 10.60 26.08
CA VAL A 13 -43.43 10.04 26.30
C VAL A 13 -43.21 8.83 25.39
N ARG A 14 -44.18 7.91 25.30
CA ARG A 14 -44.08 6.72 24.43
C ARG A 14 -44.04 7.09 22.94
N TYR A 15 -44.79 8.12 22.52
CA TYR A 15 -44.74 8.62 21.14
C TYR A 15 -43.40 9.28 20.80
N ALA A 16 -42.86 10.10 21.71
CA ALA A 16 -41.54 10.72 21.54
C ALA A 16 -40.39 9.69 21.53
N GLN A 17 -40.49 8.62 22.33
CA GLN A 17 -39.53 7.51 22.30
C GLN A 17 -39.57 6.73 20.98
N LYS A 18 -40.77 6.40 20.47
CA LYS A 18 -40.92 5.74 19.16
C LYS A 18 -40.41 6.60 18.01
N LEU A 19 -40.69 7.90 18.03
CA LEU A 19 -40.20 8.84 17.02
C LEU A 19 -38.66 8.98 17.05
N ARG A 20 -38.06 9.02 18.24
CA ARG A 20 -36.60 8.99 18.42
C ARG A 20 -36.00 7.69 17.88
N LEU A 21 -36.57 6.53 18.22
CA LEU A 21 -36.08 5.23 17.74
C LEU A 21 -36.13 5.11 16.21
N SER A 22 -37.23 5.55 15.59
CA SER A 22 -37.38 5.55 14.13
C SER A 22 -36.41 6.51 13.44
N LEU A 23 -36.13 7.68 14.03
CA LEU A 23 -35.16 8.62 13.48
C LEU A 23 -33.71 8.10 13.58
N THR A 24 -33.35 7.45 14.70
CA THR A 24 -32.03 6.82 14.84
C THR A 24 -31.83 5.66 13.87
N MET A 25 -32.87 4.86 13.63
CA MET A 25 -32.83 3.75 12.68
C MET A 25 -32.73 4.24 11.23
N LEU A 26 -33.41 5.34 10.88
CA LEU A 26 -33.30 5.99 9.57
C LEU A 26 -31.90 6.60 9.36
N LEU A 27 -31.33 7.25 10.38
CA LEU A 27 -29.94 7.76 10.35
C LEU A 27 -28.92 6.64 10.20
N LEU A 28 -29.12 5.49 10.87
CA LEU A 28 -28.27 4.30 10.70
C LEU A 28 -28.38 3.73 9.29
N LEU A 29 -29.59 3.65 8.72
CA LEU A 29 -29.80 3.20 7.34
C LEU A 29 -29.16 4.14 6.30
N ILE A 30 -29.25 5.46 6.50
CA ILE A 30 -28.59 6.46 5.64
C ILE A 30 -27.06 6.39 5.80
N SER A 31 -26.56 6.16 7.02
CA SER A 31 -25.12 5.97 7.23
C SER A 31 -24.60 4.68 6.58
N ALA A 32 -25.41 3.61 6.57
CA ALA A 32 -25.06 2.35 5.92
C ALA A 32 -25.03 2.47 4.39
N THR A 33 -25.92 3.28 3.79
CA THR A 33 -25.89 3.53 2.33
C THR A 33 -24.74 4.44 1.90
N ILE A 34 -24.33 5.40 2.75
CA ILE A 34 -23.15 6.25 2.48
C ILE A 34 -21.85 5.42 2.59
N ILE A 35 -21.76 4.49 3.55
CA ILE A 35 -20.61 3.57 3.66
C ILE A 35 -20.56 2.58 2.47
N ALA A 36 -21.71 2.10 1.99
CA ALA A 36 -21.77 1.23 0.80
C ALA A 36 -21.40 1.98 -0.50
N GLY A 37 -21.75 3.27 -0.62
CA GLY A 37 -21.40 4.10 -1.78
C GLY A 37 -19.89 4.42 -1.86
N ALA A 38 -19.20 4.52 -0.72
CA ALA A 38 -17.75 4.72 -0.66
C ALA A 38 -16.93 3.43 -0.88
N ALA A 39 -17.58 2.26 -0.83
CA ALA A 39 -16.94 0.96 -1.03
C ALA A 39 -16.99 0.47 -2.49
N ASN A 40 -17.54 1.27 -3.41
CA ASN A 40 -17.81 0.88 -4.79
C ASN A 40 -16.97 1.65 -5.82
N GLU A 41 -15.76 2.09 -5.44
CA GLU A 41 -14.70 2.23 -6.44
C GLU A 41 -14.24 0.81 -6.78
N SER A 42 -14.89 0.21 -7.78
CA SER A 42 -14.39 -1.02 -8.40
C SER A 42 -12.95 -0.77 -8.81
N TYR A 43 -12.01 -1.46 -8.16
CA TYR A 43 -10.61 -1.43 -8.53
C TYR A 43 -10.49 -2.04 -9.93
N ASN A 44 -10.54 -1.21 -10.96
CA ASN A 44 -10.31 -1.68 -12.31
C ASN A 44 -8.81 -1.88 -12.48
N GLU A 45 -8.39 -3.14 -12.36
CA GLU A 45 -7.08 -3.58 -12.76
C GLU A 45 -6.83 -3.19 -14.21
N HIS A 46 -5.76 -2.44 -14.46
CA HIS A 46 -5.42 -1.96 -15.79
C HIS A 46 -5.10 -3.14 -16.70
N SER A 47 -5.59 -3.08 -17.95
CA SER A 47 -5.09 -3.96 -18.99
C SER A 47 -3.60 -3.69 -19.23
N SER A 48 -2.86 -4.66 -19.77
CA SER A 48 -1.42 -4.51 -20.04
C SER A 48 -1.09 -3.34 -20.99
N ASP A 49 -2.08 -2.79 -21.70
CA ASP A 49 -1.92 -1.65 -22.61
C ASP A 49 -2.15 -0.28 -21.94
N ASP A 50 -2.75 -0.25 -20.75
CA ASP A 50 -3.07 0.97 -20.01
C ASP A 50 -2.02 1.24 -18.92
N TYR A 51 -1.29 2.35 -19.05
CA TYR A 51 -0.29 2.75 -18.05
C TYR A 51 -0.24 4.26 -17.85
N TYR A 52 0.01 4.67 -16.61
CA TYR A 52 0.17 6.06 -16.25
C TYR A 52 1.52 6.60 -16.71
N ILE A 53 1.52 7.82 -17.20
CA ILE A 53 2.72 8.63 -17.42
C ILE A 53 2.67 9.82 -16.45
N ILE A 54 3.63 9.84 -15.54
CA ILE A 54 3.80 10.87 -14.52
C ILE A 54 4.75 11.93 -15.08
N HIS A 55 4.31 13.18 -15.12
CA HIS A 55 5.09 14.32 -15.57
C HIS A 55 5.38 15.27 -14.42
N ASP A 56 6.50 15.99 -14.49
CA ASP A 56 6.75 17.15 -13.65
C ASP A 56 5.96 18.39 -14.11
N GLU A 57 6.11 19.49 -13.38
CA GLU A 57 5.46 20.77 -13.68
C GLU A 57 5.92 21.40 -15.02
N SER A 58 7.08 21.00 -15.53
CA SER A 58 7.62 21.44 -16.82
C SER A 58 7.19 20.55 -17.99
N GLY A 59 6.49 19.45 -17.72
CA GLY A 59 6.04 18.48 -18.72
C GLY A 59 7.06 17.38 -19.03
N ASN A 60 8.16 17.27 -18.29
CA ASN A 60 9.11 16.17 -18.46
C ASN A 60 8.54 14.89 -17.84
N VAL A 61 8.77 13.74 -18.47
CA VAL A 61 8.36 12.44 -17.93
C VAL A 61 9.27 12.07 -16.76
N LEU A 62 8.67 11.85 -15.60
CA LEU A 62 9.33 11.37 -14.39
C LEU A 62 9.32 9.84 -14.29
N SER A 63 8.15 9.23 -14.53
CA SER A 63 7.97 7.78 -14.43
C SER A 63 6.73 7.31 -15.18
N MET A 64 6.73 6.05 -15.59
CA MET A 64 5.60 5.29 -16.13
C MET A 64 5.32 4.07 -15.25
N MET A 65 4.04 3.69 -15.09
CA MET A 65 3.62 2.49 -14.35
C MET A 65 2.21 2.03 -14.71
N SER A 66 1.96 0.72 -14.69
CA SER A 66 0.60 0.14 -14.84
C SER A 66 -0.12 -0.04 -13.50
N LEU A 67 0.50 0.39 -12.39
CA LEU A 67 -0.16 0.54 -11.10
C LEU A 67 -1.06 1.79 -11.11
N LEU A 68 -2.18 1.73 -10.38
CA LEU A 68 -3.03 2.90 -10.17
C LEU A 68 -2.22 4.06 -9.56
N VAL A 69 -2.37 5.25 -10.16
CA VAL A 69 -1.81 6.51 -9.67
C VAL A 69 -2.94 7.44 -9.26
N SER A 70 -2.83 8.04 -8.09
CA SER A 70 -3.82 8.97 -7.52
C SER A 70 -3.18 10.26 -7.04
N ALA A 71 -3.95 11.35 -7.03
CA ALA A 71 -3.53 12.58 -6.37
C ALA A 71 -3.23 12.32 -4.88
N GLY A 72 -2.12 12.88 -4.40
CA GLY A 72 -1.58 12.64 -3.05
C GLY A 72 -0.61 11.47 -2.94
N ASP A 73 -0.42 10.67 -3.98
CA ASP A 73 0.66 9.68 -4.02
C ASP A 73 2.03 10.37 -4.04
N TYR A 74 3.05 9.66 -3.55
CA TYR A 74 4.42 10.17 -3.45
C TYR A 74 5.37 9.28 -4.23
N LEU A 75 6.12 9.88 -5.16
CA LEU A 75 7.12 9.24 -5.99
C LEU A 75 8.51 9.67 -5.51
N ILE A 76 9.41 8.71 -5.34
CA ILE A 76 10.85 8.95 -5.24
C ILE A 76 11.46 8.37 -6.50
N THR A 77 12.12 9.19 -7.31
CA THR A 77 12.79 8.76 -8.54
C THR A 77 14.16 8.13 -8.26
N GLU A 78 14.72 7.50 -9.30
CA GLU A 78 16.06 6.90 -9.31
C GLU A 78 17.14 7.83 -8.71
N ASP A 79 17.11 9.12 -9.05
CA ASP A 79 18.02 10.18 -8.58
C ASP A 79 17.59 10.84 -7.24
N ASN A 80 16.76 10.14 -6.47
CA ASN A 80 16.29 10.53 -5.14
C ASN A 80 15.48 11.82 -5.10
N ARG A 81 14.92 12.27 -6.22
CA ARG A 81 13.99 13.40 -6.25
C ARG A 81 12.60 12.94 -5.83
N GLY A 82 12.04 13.63 -4.85
CA GLY A 82 10.72 13.38 -4.29
C GLY A 82 9.66 14.26 -4.93
N TYR A 83 8.52 13.67 -5.27
CA TYR A 83 7.40 14.35 -5.90
C TYR A 83 6.06 13.93 -5.31
N THR A 84 5.17 14.88 -5.06
CA THR A 84 3.76 14.60 -4.79
C THR A 84 2.95 14.68 -6.08
N ILE A 85 2.16 13.64 -6.37
CA ILE A 85 1.17 13.67 -7.44
C ILE A 85 0.08 14.69 -7.07
N THR A 86 -0.09 15.73 -7.87
CA THR A 86 -1.05 16.82 -7.62
C THR A 86 -2.37 16.61 -8.35
N GLY A 87 -2.37 15.84 -9.44
CA GLY A 87 -3.57 15.55 -10.21
C GLY A 87 -3.36 14.45 -11.23
N VAL A 88 -4.45 13.80 -11.59
CA VAL A 88 -4.49 12.72 -12.58
C VAL A 88 -5.65 12.99 -13.53
N GLU A 89 -5.36 13.01 -14.83
CA GLU A 89 -6.33 13.20 -15.91
C GLU A 89 -6.16 12.05 -16.91
N GLY A 90 -7.08 11.09 -16.90
CA GLY A 90 -6.91 9.81 -17.59
C GLY A 90 -5.62 9.12 -17.12
N PHE A 91 -4.78 8.69 -18.06
CA PHE A 91 -3.47 8.06 -17.78
C PHE A 91 -2.32 9.05 -17.67
N LYS A 92 -2.59 10.34 -17.49
CA LYS A 92 -1.56 11.37 -17.30
C LYS A 92 -1.64 11.92 -15.90
N ALA A 93 -0.56 11.77 -15.14
CA ALA A 93 -0.41 12.37 -13.83
C ALA A 93 0.54 13.56 -13.89
N LYS A 94 0.26 14.59 -13.09
CA LYS A 94 1.16 15.69 -12.82
C LYS A 94 1.69 15.58 -11.41
N ALA A 95 2.97 15.83 -11.24
CA ALA A 95 3.64 15.78 -9.96
C ALA A 95 4.43 17.07 -9.71
N ARG A 96 4.34 17.57 -8.49
CA ARG A 96 5.10 18.73 -8.01
C ARG A 96 6.37 18.23 -7.35
N PHE A 97 7.49 18.87 -7.64
CA PHE A 97 8.73 18.59 -6.93
C PHE A 97 8.62 19.04 -5.47
N ASP A 98 8.98 18.15 -4.56
CA ASP A 98 8.98 18.43 -3.13
C ASP A 98 10.39 18.69 -2.62
N GLN A 99 11.29 17.73 -2.80
CA GLN A 99 12.65 17.77 -2.23
C GLN A 99 13.56 16.72 -2.86
N ILE A 100 14.87 16.83 -2.60
CA ILE A 100 15.77 15.67 -2.69
C ILE A 100 15.60 14.86 -1.41
N VAL A 101 15.24 13.59 -1.53
CA VAL A 101 14.97 12.71 -0.40
C VAL A 101 16.28 12.19 0.17
N ASP A 102 16.49 12.45 1.46
CA ASP A 102 17.54 11.80 2.24
C ASP A 102 17.13 10.35 2.54
N LEU A 103 17.86 9.41 1.95
CA LEU A 103 17.65 7.98 2.14
C LEU A 103 18.40 7.42 3.36
N ASP A 104 19.41 8.14 3.86
CA ASP A 104 20.27 7.71 4.97
C ASP A 104 19.68 8.08 6.35
N GLY A 105 18.59 8.86 6.36
CA GLY A 105 17.78 9.14 7.55
C GLY A 105 18.41 10.12 8.54
N ALA A 106 19.36 10.97 8.10
CA ALA A 106 19.88 12.06 8.92
C ALA A 106 18.82 13.17 9.12
N ALA A 107 17.91 13.33 8.15
CA ALA A 107 16.69 14.12 8.31
C ALA A 107 15.52 13.24 8.81
N THR A 108 15.21 13.36 10.09
CA THR A 108 14.12 12.67 10.79
C THR A 108 12.77 12.68 10.06
N LEU A 109 12.24 11.47 9.86
CA LEU A 109 10.84 11.02 9.99
C LEU A 109 9.73 12.01 9.61
N GLY A 110 9.15 11.77 8.44
CA GLY A 110 7.87 12.31 8.03
C GLY A 110 7.57 11.90 6.61
N VAL A 111 6.47 11.17 6.40
CA VAL A 111 5.92 10.97 5.06
C VAL A 111 5.36 12.31 4.58
N PRO A 112 5.84 12.88 3.46
CA PRO A 112 5.23 14.07 2.89
C PRO A 112 3.75 13.81 2.58
N GLY A 113 2.87 14.74 2.98
CA GLY A 113 1.41 14.62 2.80
C GLY A 113 0.63 13.99 3.95
N VAL A 114 1.25 13.65 5.08
CA VAL A 114 0.57 13.29 6.33
C VAL A 114 0.71 14.45 7.33
N PRO A 115 -0.38 14.92 7.99
CA PRO A 115 -0.25 15.89 9.06
C PRO A 115 0.71 15.36 10.14
N ARG A 116 1.73 16.16 10.49
CA ARG A 116 2.60 15.86 11.62
C ARG A 116 1.73 15.71 12.88
N VAL A 117 1.68 14.52 13.46
CA VAL A 117 1.27 14.42 14.87
C VAL A 117 2.38 15.10 15.65
N SER A 118 2.08 16.31 16.14
CA SER A 118 3.00 17.10 16.95
C SER A 118 3.51 16.27 18.12
N GLU A 119 4.78 15.89 18.10
CA GLU A 119 5.44 15.45 19.32
C GLU A 119 5.53 16.64 20.28
N ARG A 120 4.74 16.56 21.37
CA ARG A 120 4.81 17.35 22.61
C ARG A 120 4.56 18.87 22.49
N GLY A 121 3.32 19.26 22.82
CA GLY A 121 3.11 20.48 23.60
C GLY A 121 3.26 20.16 25.10
N PRO A 122 3.88 21.03 25.92
CA PRO A 122 4.00 20.80 27.36
C PRO A 122 2.65 21.13 28.03
N GLY A 123 2.05 20.12 28.67
CA GLY A 123 0.90 20.34 29.55
C GLY A 123 -0.35 19.56 29.18
N LEU A 124 -0.31 18.22 29.34
CA LEU A 124 -1.51 17.44 29.58
C LEU A 124 -1.25 16.50 30.76
N VAL A 125 -2.09 16.65 31.77
CA VAL A 125 -2.09 15.94 33.04
C VAL A 125 -2.27 14.44 32.76
N ALA A 126 -1.41 13.61 33.33
CA ALA A 126 -1.50 12.16 33.22
C ALA A 126 -2.82 11.67 33.84
N VAL A 127 -3.69 11.09 33.02
CA VAL A 127 -4.78 10.23 33.49
C VAL A 127 -4.18 8.83 33.68
N PRO A 128 -4.12 8.28 34.91
CA PRO A 128 -3.67 6.91 35.09
C PRO A 128 -4.73 5.96 34.55
N GLY A 129 -4.40 5.16 33.52
CA GLY A 129 -5.26 4.07 33.07
C GLY A 129 -5.43 3.89 31.55
N SER A 130 -4.89 4.78 30.72
CA SER A 130 -4.94 4.63 29.26
C SER A 130 -3.53 4.70 28.66
N ALA A 131 -2.80 3.60 28.72
CA ALA A 131 -1.63 3.44 27.86
C ALA A 131 -2.16 3.20 26.43
N PRO A 132 -1.70 3.94 25.40
CA PRO A 132 -1.81 3.42 24.06
C PRO A 132 -0.99 2.14 24.03
N GLU A 133 -1.56 1.07 23.47
CA GLU A 133 -0.81 -0.16 23.15
C GLU A 133 0.28 0.20 22.13
N SER A 134 1.40 0.71 22.62
CA SER A 134 2.64 0.79 21.87
C SER A 134 3.10 -0.65 21.68
N LEU A 135 2.97 -1.16 20.46
CA LEU A 135 3.64 -2.39 20.07
C LEU A 135 5.14 -2.26 20.38
N PRO A 136 5.77 -3.32 20.91
CA PRO A 136 7.13 -3.23 21.42
C PRO A 136 8.08 -2.86 20.28
N ALA A 137 8.97 -1.91 20.55
CA ALA A 137 10.16 -1.65 19.74
C ALA A 137 10.84 -2.99 19.42
N GLN A 138 11.17 -3.19 18.14
CA GLN A 138 11.89 -4.37 17.67
C GLN A 138 13.13 -4.59 18.52
N THR A 139 13.09 -5.61 19.37
CA THR A 139 14.25 -6.10 20.10
C THR A 139 15.22 -6.71 19.10
N SER A 140 16.50 -6.59 19.39
CA SER A 140 17.67 -6.89 18.55
C SER A 140 17.90 -8.39 18.19
N GLN A 141 16.84 -9.19 18.09
CA GLN A 141 16.86 -10.55 17.55
C GLN A 141 15.57 -10.74 16.73
N SER A 142 15.68 -10.68 15.40
CA SER A 142 14.55 -10.94 14.52
C SER A 142 14.23 -12.45 14.53
N VAL A 143 13.16 -12.87 15.21
CA VAL A 143 12.83 -14.30 15.40
C VAL A 143 11.76 -14.80 14.40
N GLY A 144 11.50 -14.07 13.31
CA GLY A 144 10.47 -14.42 12.33
C GLY A 144 11.01 -14.56 10.91
N PRO A 145 10.38 -15.35 10.03
CA PRO A 145 10.82 -15.53 8.66
C PRO A 145 10.58 -14.27 7.81
N ILE A 146 11.26 -14.18 6.68
CA ILE A 146 10.82 -13.32 5.57
C ILE A 146 9.75 -14.08 4.79
N VAL A 147 8.59 -13.45 4.56
CA VAL A 147 7.52 -14.03 3.75
C VAL A 147 7.52 -13.38 2.38
N THR A 148 7.37 -14.19 1.33
CA THR A 148 7.10 -13.71 -0.03
C THR A 148 5.80 -14.33 -0.54
N TYR A 149 5.02 -13.58 -1.31
CA TYR A 149 3.84 -14.06 -2.03
C TYR A 149 3.66 -13.23 -3.31
N CYS A 150 2.77 -13.64 -4.20
CA CYS A 150 2.44 -12.89 -5.41
C CYS A 150 0.92 -12.80 -5.49
N THR A 151 0.34 -11.61 -5.33
CA THR A 151 -1.10 -11.41 -5.50
C THR A 151 -1.56 -11.82 -6.90
N HIS A 152 -0.79 -11.48 -7.93
CA HIS A 152 -1.11 -11.83 -9.32
C HIS A 152 -0.30 -13.02 -9.79
N SER A 153 -0.86 -14.20 -9.55
CA SER A 153 -0.22 -15.48 -9.83
C SER A 153 0.05 -15.74 -11.32
N GLY A 154 -0.61 -15.02 -12.22
CA GLY A 154 -0.48 -15.25 -13.67
C GLY A 154 0.58 -14.43 -14.38
N GLU A 155 1.14 -13.41 -13.73
CA GLU A 155 2.10 -12.48 -14.33
C GLU A 155 3.30 -13.19 -14.98
N SER A 156 3.39 -13.10 -16.31
CA SER A 156 4.44 -13.68 -17.14
C SER A 156 5.05 -12.63 -18.09
N TYR A 157 6.21 -12.91 -18.68
CA TYR A 157 6.96 -11.94 -19.49
C TYR A 157 6.94 -12.29 -20.98
N GLU A 158 6.52 -11.35 -21.82
CA GLU A 158 6.72 -11.43 -23.26
C GLU A 158 8.04 -10.77 -23.69
N PRO A 159 8.74 -11.30 -24.71
CA PRO A 159 8.35 -12.46 -25.54
C PRO A 159 8.79 -13.82 -24.98
N THR A 160 9.58 -13.86 -23.90
CA THR A 160 10.26 -15.09 -23.43
C THR A 160 9.29 -16.22 -23.10
N SER A 161 8.12 -15.89 -22.58
CA SER A 161 7.08 -16.85 -22.19
C SER A 161 5.94 -17.01 -23.18
N GLY A 162 5.95 -16.22 -24.26
CA GLY A 162 4.92 -16.24 -25.30
C GLY A 162 3.52 -15.78 -24.87
N THR A 163 3.33 -15.42 -23.60
CA THR A 163 2.11 -14.81 -23.07
C THR A 163 2.44 -14.02 -21.81
N ASP A 164 1.68 -12.98 -21.55
CA ASP A 164 1.78 -12.12 -20.36
C ASP A 164 1.00 -12.69 -19.14
N ASN A 165 0.19 -13.74 -19.34
CA ASN A 165 -0.68 -14.35 -18.34
C ASN A 165 -0.73 -15.89 -18.45
N LYS A 166 -0.34 -16.60 -17.39
CA LYS A 166 -0.40 -18.07 -17.28
C LYS A 166 -1.15 -18.50 -16.03
N LYS A 167 -1.47 -19.79 -15.91
CA LYS A 167 -1.98 -20.33 -14.63
C LYS A 167 -0.96 -20.17 -13.50
N TYR A 168 0.32 -20.37 -13.77
CA TYR A 168 1.42 -20.03 -12.87
C TYR A 168 2.42 -19.24 -13.71
N GLY A 169 2.47 -17.95 -13.46
CA GLY A 169 3.29 -17.02 -14.22
C GLY A 169 4.75 -17.06 -13.81
N ASP A 170 5.59 -16.52 -14.68
CA ASP A 170 7.04 -16.43 -14.48
C ASP A 170 7.41 -15.60 -13.24
N ILE A 171 6.48 -14.79 -12.70
CA ILE A 171 6.67 -14.08 -11.44
C ILE A 171 7.01 -15.02 -10.27
N PHE A 172 6.56 -16.28 -10.31
CA PHE A 172 6.94 -17.27 -9.30
C PHE A 172 8.42 -17.67 -9.39
N GLU A 173 9.04 -17.62 -10.57
CA GLU A 173 10.47 -17.85 -10.73
C GLU A 173 11.29 -16.69 -10.16
N VAL A 174 10.81 -15.46 -10.35
CA VAL A 174 11.39 -14.26 -9.70
C VAL A 174 11.28 -14.37 -8.18
N GLN A 175 10.13 -14.80 -7.67
CA GLN A 175 9.95 -15.08 -6.25
C GLN A 175 10.93 -16.16 -5.75
N ASP A 176 11.11 -17.25 -6.48
CA ASP A 176 12.04 -18.31 -6.10
C ASP A 176 13.48 -17.84 -6.11
N ALA A 177 13.88 -17.04 -7.09
CA ALA A 177 15.20 -16.44 -7.15
C ALA A 177 15.48 -15.56 -5.92
N LEU A 178 14.54 -14.68 -5.56
CA LEU A 178 14.64 -13.83 -4.37
C LEU A 178 14.69 -14.67 -3.09
N ALA A 179 13.76 -15.62 -2.93
CA ALA A 179 13.69 -16.47 -1.74
C ALA A 179 14.97 -17.29 -1.56
N ASN A 180 15.52 -17.84 -2.64
CA ASN A 180 16.76 -18.60 -2.59
C ASN A 180 17.98 -17.71 -2.29
N ALA A 181 18.03 -16.48 -2.82
CA ALA A 181 19.07 -15.52 -2.48
C ALA A 181 19.05 -15.14 -0.98
N LEU A 182 17.86 -14.89 -0.42
CA LEU A 182 17.67 -14.62 1.00
C LEU A 182 18.06 -15.82 1.87
N LYS A 183 17.64 -17.04 1.51
CA LYS A 183 18.04 -18.27 2.23
C LYS A 183 19.56 -18.46 2.24
N LYS A 184 20.23 -18.21 1.10
CA LYS A 184 21.71 -18.27 1.01
C LYS A 184 22.41 -17.24 1.91
N LYS A 185 21.73 -16.16 2.28
CA LYS A 185 22.22 -15.16 3.25
C LYS A 185 21.89 -15.52 4.71
N GLY A 186 21.27 -16.68 4.96
CA GLY A 186 20.98 -17.20 6.30
C GLY A 186 19.60 -16.82 6.85
N PHE A 187 18.73 -16.20 6.04
CA PHE A 187 17.37 -15.90 6.46
C PHE A 187 16.46 -17.13 6.35
N GLU A 188 15.56 -17.30 7.32
CA GLU A 188 14.40 -18.17 7.14
C GLU A 188 13.42 -17.50 6.18
N VAL A 189 12.98 -18.22 5.16
CA VAL A 189 12.07 -17.68 4.14
C VAL A 189 10.91 -18.61 3.89
N VAL A 190 9.69 -18.07 3.97
CA VAL A 190 8.44 -18.73 3.62
C VAL A 190 7.91 -18.12 2.33
N ALA A 191 8.06 -18.84 1.23
CA ALA A 191 7.53 -18.43 -0.08
C ALA A 191 6.17 -19.10 -0.30
N SER A 192 5.08 -18.33 -0.23
CA SER A 192 3.75 -18.83 -0.56
C SER A 192 3.59 -18.98 -2.06
N LYS A 193 3.11 -20.16 -2.47
CA LYS A 193 2.77 -20.52 -3.85
C LYS A 193 1.27 -20.64 -4.08
N ASP A 194 0.48 -20.13 -3.13
CA ASP A 194 -0.96 -20.03 -3.29
C ASP A 194 -1.28 -19.27 -4.58
N ASN A 195 -2.28 -19.77 -5.31
CA ASN A 195 -2.64 -19.25 -6.61
C ASN A 195 -3.96 -18.47 -6.50
N PHE A 196 -3.94 -17.21 -6.91
CA PHE A 196 -5.09 -16.31 -6.81
C PHE A 196 -5.71 -15.98 -8.16
N ASN A 197 -5.43 -16.76 -9.19
CA ASN A 197 -6.10 -16.61 -10.48
C ASN A 197 -7.63 -16.78 -10.35
N PRO A 198 -8.42 -16.16 -11.26
CA PRO A 198 -8.01 -15.41 -12.46
C PRO A 198 -7.27 -14.09 -12.15
N HIS A 199 -6.54 -13.55 -13.13
CA HIS A 199 -5.91 -12.23 -13.00
C HIS A 199 -7.01 -11.17 -13.21
N ASP A 200 -7.65 -10.77 -12.11
CA ASP A 200 -8.74 -9.80 -12.08
C ASP A 200 -8.68 -8.96 -10.80
N ALA A 201 -9.54 -7.93 -10.73
CA ALA A 201 -9.67 -7.05 -9.57
C ALA A 201 -9.84 -7.80 -8.23
N ASP A 202 -10.48 -8.96 -8.25
CA ASP A 202 -10.74 -9.78 -7.06
C ASP A 202 -9.51 -10.58 -6.60
N ALA A 203 -8.42 -10.63 -7.39
CA ALA A 203 -7.16 -11.26 -6.99
C ALA A 203 -6.58 -10.61 -5.72
N TYR A 204 -6.71 -9.28 -5.57
CA TYR A 204 -6.36 -8.58 -4.33
C TYR A 204 -7.22 -9.06 -3.14
N MET A 205 -8.52 -9.28 -3.35
CA MET A 205 -9.42 -9.76 -2.31
C MET A 205 -9.13 -11.21 -1.90
N ARG A 206 -8.81 -12.08 -2.88
CA ARG A 206 -8.41 -13.48 -2.63
C ARG A 206 -7.07 -13.54 -1.89
N SER A 207 -6.05 -12.87 -2.41
CA SER A 207 -4.70 -12.86 -1.85
C SER A 207 -4.64 -12.23 -0.45
N ARG A 208 -5.47 -11.22 -0.16
CA ARG A 208 -5.54 -10.60 1.18
C ARG A 208 -5.88 -11.60 2.29
N ARG A 209 -6.70 -12.63 2.02
CA ARG A 209 -7.01 -13.68 3.00
C ARG A 209 -5.78 -14.52 3.32
N THR A 210 -5.04 -14.95 2.30
CA THR A 210 -3.76 -15.64 2.48
C THR A 210 -2.74 -14.73 3.15
N ALA A 211 -2.67 -13.45 2.80
CA ALA A 211 -1.77 -12.51 3.44
C ALA A 211 -2.03 -12.41 4.95
N ALA A 212 -3.29 -12.35 5.37
CA ALA A 212 -3.66 -12.38 6.79
C ALA A 212 -3.25 -13.68 7.49
N GLN A 213 -3.33 -14.83 6.82
CA GLN A 213 -2.84 -16.11 7.35
C GLN A 213 -1.32 -16.14 7.46
N LEU A 214 -0.61 -15.64 6.45
CA LEU A 214 0.85 -15.56 6.44
C LEU A 214 1.39 -14.64 7.54
N LEU A 215 0.68 -13.55 7.86
CA LEU A 215 1.03 -12.67 8.99
C LEU A 215 1.01 -13.38 10.35
N GLN A 216 0.25 -14.47 10.51
CA GLN A 216 0.25 -15.28 11.75
C GLN A 216 1.59 -15.98 11.99
N LYS A 217 2.43 -16.12 10.95
CA LYS A 217 3.82 -16.60 11.08
C LYS A 217 4.75 -15.57 11.71
N ARG A 218 4.22 -14.38 12.04
CA ARG A 218 4.96 -13.24 12.62
C ARG A 218 6.21 -12.90 11.80
N PRO A 219 6.08 -12.70 10.47
CA PRO A 219 7.22 -12.42 9.64
C PRO A 219 7.88 -11.11 10.02
N VAL A 220 9.19 -11.03 9.83
CA VAL A 220 9.95 -9.78 10.00
C VAL A 220 9.72 -8.82 8.84
N VAL A 221 9.48 -9.39 7.65
CA VAL A 221 9.13 -8.68 6.41
C VAL A 221 8.19 -9.57 5.61
N MET A 222 7.16 -8.98 5.00
CA MET A 222 6.31 -9.64 4.01
C MET A 222 6.37 -8.86 2.69
N ILE A 223 6.71 -9.54 1.61
CA ILE A 223 6.93 -8.96 0.28
C ILE A 223 5.91 -9.54 -0.69
N ASP A 224 5.14 -8.65 -1.31
CA ASP A 224 4.31 -8.97 -2.48
C ASP A 224 5.11 -8.69 -3.74
N ILE A 225 5.20 -9.65 -4.66
CA ILE A 225 6.08 -9.59 -5.81
C ILE A 225 5.23 -9.53 -7.08
N HIS A 226 5.48 -8.49 -7.88
CA HIS A 226 4.78 -8.22 -9.12
C HIS A 226 5.73 -7.86 -10.25
N ARG A 227 5.32 -8.11 -11.50
CA ARG A 227 5.85 -7.42 -12.67
C ARG A 227 5.07 -6.13 -12.90
N ASP A 228 5.70 -5.11 -13.48
CA ASP A 228 4.95 -3.98 -14.02
C ASP A 228 4.33 -4.36 -15.38
N GLY A 229 3.21 -3.72 -15.73
CA GLY A 229 2.45 -3.98 -16.94
C GLY A 229 2.95 -3.24 -18.18
N ILE A 230 4.02 -2.44 -18.08
CA ILE A 230 4.53 -1.61 -19.19
C ILE A 230 4.94 -2.47 -20.39
N PRO A 231 4.33 -2.30 -21.59
CA PRO A 231 4.63 -3.12 -22.77
C PRO A 231 6.07 -2.97 -23.27
N ASN A 232 6.62 -1.76 -23.17
CA ASN A 232 7.99 -1.50 -23.60
C ASN A 232 9.00 -2.02 -22.55
N ALA A 233 9.48 -3.24 -22.74
CA ALA A 233 10.47 -3.87 -21.86
C ALA A 233 11.77 -3.06 -21.67
N SER A 234 12.15 -2.18 -22.62
CA SER A 234 13.33 -1.31 -22.48
C SER A 234 13.18 -0.29 -21.35
N TYR A 235 11.94 0.02 -20.95
CA TYR A 235 11.68 0.95 -19.86
C TYR A 235 12.30 0.47 -18.54
N TYR A 236 12.19 -0.83 -18.23
CA TYR A 236 12.78 -1.45 -17.04
C TYR A 236 14.16 -2.05 -17.27
N ARG A 237 14.57 -2.31 -18.52
CA ARG A 237 15.90 -2.89 -18.79
C ARG A 237 17.02 -1.92 -18.41
N ARG A 238 18.03 -2.44 -17.72
CA ARG A 238 19.24 -1.71 -17.32
C ARG A 238 20.47 -2.59 -17.46
N GLU A 239 21.61 -1.94 -17.53
CA GLU A 239 22.90 -2.59 -17.30
C GLU A 239 23.46 -2.09 -15.98
N VAL A 240 23.68 -3.00 -15.04
CA VAL A 240 24.26 -2.70 -13.72
C VAL A 240 25.44 -3.64 -13.52
N SER A 241 26.62 -3.07 -13.29
CA SER A 241 27.87 -3.85 -13.12
C SER A 241 28.16 -4.83 -14.27
N GLY A 242 27.87 -4.42 -15.52
CA GLY A 242 28.06 -5.25 -16.72
C GLY A 242 27.05 -6.39 -16.90
N GLN A 243 26.00 -6.43 -16.07
CA GLN A 243 24.91 -7.40 -16.18
C GLN A 243 23.62 -6.71 -16.61
N GLN A 244 22.93 -7.31 -17.58
CA GLN A 244 21.59 -6.89 -17.97
C GLN A 244 20.59 -7.33 -16.89
N VAL A 245 19.86 -6.37 -16.34
CA VAL A 245 18.90 -6.55 -15.25
C VAL A 245 17.58 -5.83 -15.54
N ALA A 246 16.54 -6.19 -14.81
CA ALA A 246 15.33 -5.38 -14.69
C ALA A 246 15.46 -4.45 -13.49
N ALA A 247 15.32 -3.14 -13.71
CA ALA A 247 15.16 -2.19 -12.63
C ALA A 247 13.93 -2.55 -11.79
N THR A 248 13.98 -2.27 -10.50
CA THR A 248 12.94 -2.62 -9.54
C THR A 248 12.29 -1.37 -9.01
N ARG A 249 10.98 -1.44 -8.72
CA ARG A 249 10.26 -0.40 -7.98
C ARG A 249 9.82 -0.97 -6.65
N LEU A 250 9.95 -0.16 -5.59
CA LEU A 250 9.38 -0.46 -4.28
C LEU A 250 8.04 0.27 -4.16
N VAL A 251 6.97 -0.48 -3.91
CA VAL A 251 5.61 0.07 -3.78
C VAL A 251 5.16 -0.05 -2.33
N VAL A 252 4.75 1.07 -1.74
CA VAL A 252 4.21 1.12 -0.38
C VAL A 252 2.76 1.59 -0.42
N GLY A 253 1.84 0.69 -0.06
CA GLY A 253 0.40 0.96 -0.13
C GLY A 253 -0.03 2.14 0.75
N ARG A 254 -0.69 3.14 0.14
CA ARG A 254 -1.14 4.38 0.80
C ARG A 254 -2.08 4.14 1.98
N GLN A 255 -2.94 3.13 1.89
CA GLN A 255 -3.95 2.79 2.90
C GLN A 255 -3.43 1.85 4.00
N ASN A 256 -2.16 1.47 3.99
CA ASN A 256 -1.60 0.59 5.02
C ASN A 256 -1.44 1.37 6.35
N ALA A 257 -1.98 0.85 7.45
CA ALA A 257 -1.85 1.47 8.78
C ALA A 257 -0.38 1.64 9.22
N ASN A 258 0.51 0.76 8.75
CA ASN A 258 1.95 0.80 9.00
C ASN A 258 2.74 1.49 7.87
N ARG A 259 2.07 2.29 7.02
CA ARG A 259 2.70 2.95 5.86
C ARG A 259 3.99 3.68 6.22
N GLY A 260 4.00 4.42 7.34
CA GLY A 260 5.19 5.17 7.77
C GLY A 260 6.42 4.25 7.96
N VAL A 261 6.26 3.17 8.72
CA VAL A 261 7.34 2.20 8.95
C VAL A 261 7.74 1.50 7.65
N ASN A 262 6.77 1.08 6.83
CA ASN A 262 7.05 0.44 5.54
C ASN A 262 7.76 1.39 4.57
N PHE A 263 7.44 2.68 4.60
CA PHE A 263 8.07 3.69 3.76
C PHE A 263 9.52 3.96 4.18
N GLU A 264 9.79 4.06 5.48
CA GLU A 264 11.17 4.17 5.98
C GLU A 264 11.98 2.92 5.65
N PHE A 265 11.40 1.73 5.80
CA PHE A 265 12.04 0.48 5.40
C PHE A 265 12.32 0.41 3.89
N ALA A 266 11.39 0.86 3.05
CA ALA A 266 11.61 0.95 1.60
C ALA A 266 12.74 1.92 1.23
N LYS A 267 12.85 3.06 1.92
CA LYS A 267 14.00 3.98 1.76
C LYS A 267 15.32 3.32 2.13
N GLN A 268 15.37 2.53 3.21
CA GLN A 268 16.58 1.79 3.59
C GLN A 268 16.99 0.76 2.52
N ILE A 269 16.01 0.04 1.94
CA ILE A 269 16.28 -0.87 0.81
C ILE A 269 16.83 -0.07 -0.38
N LYS A 270 16.23 1.06 -0.72
CA LYS A 270 16.71 1.91 -1.82
C LYS A 270 18.12 2.45 -1.54
N ALA A 271 18.41 2.92 -0.33
CA ALA A 271 19.74 3.41 0.06
C ALA A 271 20.81 2.31 -0.14
N ALA A 272 20.52 1.10 0.33
CA ALA A 272 21.41 -0.04 0.17
C ALA A 272 21.58 -0.42 -1.31
N ALA A 273 20.50 -0.39 -2.09
CA ALA A 273 20.54 -0.67 -3.53
C ALA A 273 21.35 0.40 -4.27
N ASP A 274 21.13 1.69 -4.02
CA ASP A 274 21.86 2.78 -4.66
C ASP A 274 23.37 2.71 -4.35
N LYS A 275 23.73 2.27 -3.13
CA LYS A 275 25.14 2.09 -2.72
C LYS A 275 25.80 0.89 -3.40
N LEU A 276 25.10 -0.24 -3.51
CA LEU A 276 25.67 -1.50 -4.02
C LEU A 276 25.56 -1.61 -5.55
N HIS A 277 24.47 -1.10 -6.10
CA HIS A 277 23.99 -1.28 -7.46
C HIS A 277 23.27 0.00 -7.95
N PRO A 278 24.00 1.12 -8.18
CA PRO A 278 23.41 2.37 -8.65
C PRO A 278 22.51 2.16 -9.87
N GLY A 279 21.32 2.77 -9.87
CA GLY A 279 20.35 2.69 -10.97
C GLY A 279 19.48 1.43 -10.96
N LEU A 280 19.62 0.54 -9.97
CA LEU A 280 18.76 -0.65 -9.85
C LEU A 280 17.33 -0.30 -9.42
N VAL A 281 17.15 0.68 -8.53
CA VAL A 281 15.83 1.08 -8.01
C VAL A 281 15.41 2.41 -8.65
N ARG A 282 14.22 2.42 -9.26
CA ARG A 282 13.65 3.58 -9.97
C ARG A 282 12.49 4.23 -9.23
#